data_AF-A0A7V8DER2-F1
#
_entry.id   AF-A0A7V8DER2-F1
#
_cell.length_a   1.000
_cell.length_b   1.000
_cell.length_c   1.000
_cell.angle_alpha   90.00
_cell.angle_beta   90.00
_cell.angle_gamma   90.00
#
_symmetry.space_group_name_H-M   'P 1'
#
loop_
_entity.id
_entity.type
_entity.pdbx_description
1 polymer ?
#
loop_
_entity_poly.entity_id
_entity_poly.type
_entity_poly.pdbx_seq_one_letter_code
_entity_poly.pdbx_strand_id
1 'polypeptide(L)'
;MKATLLTALLAAPLFAAPAAAQVYMGGEVNPGGLVRDDGEVPPKNHLRRFAGLYAVELGTASAYSLFGGSEPVREILSLGERGFHRQELIALAGLALERGVPLGEAAALYKKTGGLEGVFRVYGLDLPYYWRRAGVIKRRLDAAEAALPPEEVSSSSDTAPGGETPP
;
A
#
# COMPACT_ATOMS: atom_id res chain seq x y z
N MET A 1 -15.00 -74.92 -10.56
CA MET A 1 -15.61 -74.75 -11.89
C MET A 1 -16.25 -73.37 -11.89
N LYS A 2 -15.71 -72.40 -12.64
CA LYS A 2 -16.25 -71.95 -13.95
C LYS A 2 -17.73 -71.56 -13.83
N ALA A 3 -18.24 -70.41 -14.22
CA ALA A 3 -17.72 -69.23 -14.89
C ALA A 3 -18.90 -68.23 -14.98
N THR A 4 -18.59 -67.00 -15.40
CA THR A 4 -19.43 -66.10 -16.25
C THR A 4 -20.73 -65.50 -15.67
N LEU A 5 -20.87 -64.17 -15.53
CA LEU A 5 -20.89 -63.03 -16.48
C LEU A 5 -22.28 -62.73 -17.10
N LEU A 6 -22.62 -61.43 -17.08
CA LEU A 6 -23.71 -60.69 -17.74
C LEU A 6 -25.12 -60.91 -17.16
N THR A 7 -25.91 -59.88 -16.86
CA THR A 7 -26.54 -58.97 -17.84
C THR A 7 -27.23 -57.83 -17.03
N ALA A 8 -26.74 -56.59 -17.09
CA ALA A 8 -27.22 -55.44 -17.88
C ALA A 8 -28.48 -54.70 -17.35
N LEU A 9 -28.35 -53.36 -17.31
CA LEU A 9 -29.37 -52.30 -17.31
C LEU A 9 -30.35 -52.24 -16.13
N LEU A 10 -30.26 -51.17 -15.31
CA LEU A 10 -31.25 -50.06 -15.31
C LEU A 10 -30.95 -49.01 -14.21
N ALA A 11 -31.21 -47.76 -14.57
CA ALA A 11 -31.40 -46.57 -13.72
C ALA A 11 -30.16 -45.90 -13.10
N ALA A 12 -29.52 -45.04 -13.89
CA ALA A 12 -28.79 -43.89 -13.37
C ALA A 12 -29.78 -42.84 -12.82
N PRO A 13 -29.65 -42.36 -11.56
CA PRO A 13 -30.30 -41.13 -11.16
C PRO A 13 -29.45 -39.94 -11.63
N LEU A 14 -30.03 -39.15 -12.53
CA LEU A 14 -29.64 -37.78 -12.84
C LEU A 14 -29.73 -36.93 -11.57
N PHE A 15 -28.66 -36.90 -10.77
CA PHE A 15 -28.43 -35.81 -9.83
C PHE A 15 -27.56 -34.77 -10.51
N ALA A 16 -28.23 -33.78 -11.11
CA ALA A 16 -27.63 -32.52 -11.49
C ALA A 16 -27.06 -31.87 -10.23
N ALA A 17 -25.74 -31.96 -10.05
CA ALA A 17 -25.04 -31.13 -9.07
C ALA A 17 -25.18 -29.65 -9.49
N PRO A 18 -25.39 -28.73 -8.54
CA PRO A 18 -25.52 -27.32 -8.88
C PRO A 18 -24.20 -26.84 -9.49
N ALA A 19 -24.30 -26.08 -10.59
CA ALA A 19 -23.20 -25.37 -11.17
C ALA A 19 -22.53 -24.50 -10.08
N ALA A 20 -21.39 -24.96 -9.59
CA ALA A 20 -20.51 -24.15 -8.76
C ALA A 20 -19.86 -23.10 -9.65
N ALA A 21 -20.59 -22.01 -9.86
CA ALA A 21 -20.01 -20.73 -10.23
C ALA A 21 -19.15 -20.25 -9.04
N GLN A 22 -17.86 -20.56 -9.06
CA GLN A 22 -16.82 -19.87 -8.32
C GLN A 22 -15.86 -19.34 -9.39
N VAL A 23 -16.17 -18.22 -10.06
CA VAL A 23 -15.99 -16.83 -9.60
C VAL A 23 -14.65 -16.64 -8.88
N TYR A 24 -13.75 -15.98 -9.61
CA TYR A 24 -12.53 -15.29 -9.17
C TYR A 24 -11.29 -16.14 -8.85
N MET A 25 -10.69 -16.72 -9.91
CA MET A 25 -9.23 -16.84 -9.99
C MET A 25 -8.67 -15.47 -10.37
N GLY A 26 -8.30 -14.66 -9.38
CA GLY A 26 -7.73 -13.34 -9.61
C GLY A 26 -7.09 -12.77 -8.35
N GLY A 27 -5.76 -12.76 -8.32
CA GLY A 27 -4.98 -12.11 -7.27
C GLY A 27 -4.55 -13.06 -6.16
N GLU A 28 -3.44 -13.75 -6.37
CA GLU A 28 -2.56 -14.09 -5.25
C GLU A 28 -2.22 -12.78 -4.53
N VAL A 29 -2.91 -12.50 -3.42
CA VAL A 29 -2.56 -11.40 -2.53
C VAL A 29 -1.29 -11.83 -1.81
N ASN A 30 -0.17 -11.69 -2.51
CA ASN A 30 1.13 -11.88 -1.94
C ASN A 30 1.43 -10.63 -1.09
N PRO A 31 1.58 -10.74 0.23
CA PRO A 31 1.83 -9.57 1.10
C PRO A 31 3.19 -8.90 0.85
N GLY A 32 3.98 -9.38 -0.12
CA GLY A 32 5.19 -8.72 -0.65
C GLY A 32 5.16 -8.46 -2.15
N GLY A 33 4.03 -8.74 -2.82
CA GLY A 33 3.84 -8.54 -4.25
C GLY A 33 2.46 -8.00 -4.47
N LEU A 34 2.22 -6.74 -4.07
CA LEU A 34 1.05 -6.04 -4.56
C LEU A 34 1.10 -6.10 -6.08
N VAL A 35 0.08 -6.73 -6.65
CA VAL A 35 -0.34 -6.52 -8.03
C VAL A 35 -0.22 -5.02 -8.25
N ARG A 36 0.65 -4.64 -9.20
CA ARG A 36 0.65 -3.31 -9.78
C ARG A 36 -0.71 -3.21 -10.47
N ASP A 37 -1.71 -2.83 -9.69
CA ASP A 37 -2.99 -2.44 -10.26
C ASP A 37 -2.61 -1.28 -11.17
N ASP A 38 -2.86 -1.43 -12.47
CA ASP A 38 -2.69 -0.38 -13.48
C ASP A 38 -3.74 0.73 -13.26
N GLY A 39 -4.02 1.05 -11.99
CA GLY A 39 -4.86 2.12 -11.52
C GLY A 39 -4.06 3.40 -11.59
N GLU A 40 -4.58 4.29 -12.44
CA GLU A 40 -4.33 5.74 -12.53
C GLU A 40 -3.36 6.27 -11.46
N VAL A 41 -2.15 6.64 -11.90
CA VAL A 41 -1.13 7.25 -11.02
C VAL A 41 -1.81 8.38 -10.24
N PRO A 42 -1.93 8.27 -8.90
CA PRO A 42 -2.59 9.30 -8.12
C PRO A 42 -1.90 10.63 -8.40
N PRO A 43 -2.64 11.72 -8.68
CA PRO A 43 -2.05 13.04 -8.87
C PRO A 43 -0.98 13.32 -7.79
N LYS A 44 0.15 13.94 -8.15
CA LYS A 44 1.29 14.15 -7.22
C LYS A 44 0.89 14.74 -5.86
N ASN A 45 -0.21 15.50 -5.82
CA ASN A 45 -0.78 16.10 -4.61
C ASN A 45 -1.23 15.05 -3.58
N HIS A 46 -1.63 13.85 -4.01
CA HIS A 46 -2.07 12.77 -3.11
C HIS A 46 -0.95 12.22 -2.24
N LEU A 47 0.27 12.09 -2.77
CA LEU A 47 1.40 11.61 -1.98
C LEU A 47 1.79 12.65 -0.92
N ARG A 48 1.73 13.94 -1.27
CA ARG A 48 2.00 15.05 -0.34
C ARG A 48 0.95 15.15 0.77
N ARG A 49 -0.33 15.05 0.42
CA ARG A 49 -1.44 15.02 1.39
C ARG A 49 -1.32 13.83 2.34
N PHE A 50 -1.05 12.64 1.80
CA PHE A 50 -0.77 11.46 2.61
C PHE A 50 0.41 11.68 3.57
N ALA A 51 1.53 12.19 3.08
CA ALA A 51 2.72 12.43 3.89
C ALA A 51 2.44 13.41 5.04
N GLY A 52 1.69 14.48 4.78
CA GLY A 52 1.25 15.43 5.80
C GLY A 52 0.34 14.79 6.86
N LEU A 53 -0.71 14.09 6.42
CA LEU A 53 -1.65 13.43 7.34
C LEU A 53 -0.97 12.33 8.15
N TYR A 54 -0.07 11.57 7.53
CA TYR A 54 0.64 10.50 8.21
C TYR A 54 1.66 11.03 9.23
N ALA A 55 2.35 12.13 8.90
CA ALA A 55 3.23 12.81 9.85
C ALA A 55 2.46 13.29 11.10
N VAL A 56 1.23 13.76 10.93
CA VAL A 56 0.34 14.13 12.06
C VAL A 56 -0.09 12.89 12.85
N GLU A 57 -0.51 11.81 12.18
CA GLU A 57 -0.93 10.55 12.83
C GLU A 57 0.19 9.90 13.65
N LEU A 58 1.45 10.00 13.22
CA LEU A 58 2.59 9.49 13.98
C LEU A 58 2.77 10.21 15.33
N GLY A 59 2.39 11.48 15.41
CA GLY A 59 2.66 12.35 16.54
C GLY A 59 4.15 12.71 16.67
N THR A 60 4.43 13.70 17.52
CA THR A 60 5.76 14.32 17.60
C THR A 60 6.85 13.36 18.06
N ALA A 61 6.58 12.55 19.10
CA ALA A 61 7.57 11.63 19.66
C ALA A 61 7.99 10.54 18.66
N SER A 62 7.02 9.87 18.03
CA SER A 62 7.29 8.83 17.03
C SER A 62 7.99 9.39 15.80
N ALA A 63 7.63 10.61 15.38
CA ALA A 63 8.29 11.29 14.27
C ALA A 63 9.78 11.53 14.58
N TYR A 64 10.13 12.01 15.78
CA TYR A 64 11.53 12.16 16.16
C TYR A 64 12.30 10.84 16.16
N SER A 65 11.70 9.76 16.68
CA SER A 65 12.33 8.43 16.67
C SER A 65 12.55 7.88 15.26
N LEU A 66 11.59 8.09 14.35
CA LEU A 66 11.67 7.56 12.98
C LEU A 66 12.62 8.34 12.09
N PHE A 67 12.67 9.66 12.27
CA PHE A 67 13.27 10.59 11.31
C PHE A 67 14.54 11.28 11.84
N GLY A 68 14.89 11.09 13.12
CA GLY A 68 16.17 11.54 13.68
C GLY A 68 16.42 13.06 13.60
N GLY A 69 15.36 13.86 13.47
CA GLY A 69 15.42 15.31 13.28
C GLY A 69 15.26 15.79 11.83
N SER A 70 15.09 14.88 10.87
CA SER A 70 14.66 15.22 9.52
C SER A 70 13.18 15.65 9.49
N GLU A 71 12.77 16.33 8.43
CA GLU A 71 11.37 16.71 8.23
C GLU A 71 10.53 15.48 7.81
N PRO A 72 9.55 15.03 8.63
CA PRO A 72 8.82 13.77 8.39
C PRO A 72 8.17 13.71 7.01
N VAL A 73 7.52 14.81 6.60
CA VAL A 73 6.81 14.90 5.31
C VAL A 73 7.78 14.68 4.15
N ARG A 74 8.95 15.33 4.20
CA ARG A 74 9.97 15.23 3.16
C ARG A 74 10.51 13.81 3.03
N GLU A 75 10.75 13.14 4.15
CA GLU A 75 11.28 11.77 4.13
C GLU A 75 10.23 10.76 3.62
N ILE A 76 8.97 10.89 4.05
CA ILE A 76 7.86 10.07 3.55
C ILE A 76 7.68 10.29 2.03
N LEU A 77 7.72 11.53 1.55
CA LEU A 77 7.68 11.84 0.12
C LEU A 77 8.83 11.16 -0.64
N SER A 78 10.07 11.30 -0.14
CA SER A 78 11.25 10.70 -0.76
C SER A 78 11.14 9.18 -0.86
N LEU A 79 10.59 8.52 0.16
CA LEU A 79 10.37 7.08 0.11
C LEU A 79 9.23 6.70 -0.84
N GLY A 80 8.15 7.48 -0.89
CA GLY A 80 7.09 7.28 -1.88
C GLY A 80 7.59 7.40 -3.33
N GLU A 81 8.43 8.40 -3.62
CA GLU A 81 9.08 8.59 -4.92
C GLU A 81 10.03 7.44 -5.28
N ARG A 82 10.58 6.75 -4.28
CA ARG A 82 11.40 5.53 -4.44
C ARG A 82 10.56 4.27 -4.67
N GLY A 83 9.24 4.41 -4.78
CA GLY A 83 8.31 3.33 -5.12
C GLY A 83 7.71 2.59 -3.93
N PHE A 84 7.80 3.12 -2.71
CA PHE A 84 7.14 2.51 -1.55
C PHE A 84 5.64 2.87 -1.55
N HIS A 85 4.78 1.86 -1.43
CA HIS A 85 3.35 2.07 -1.29
C HIS A 85 3.00 2.60 0.11
N ARG A 86 1.88 3.34 0.22
CA ARG A 86 1.42 3.93 1.50
C ARG A 86 1.34 2.91 2.64
N GLN A 87 0.77 1.73 2.38
CA GLN A 87 0.64 0.68 3.39
C GLN A 87 1.98 0.05 3.77
N GLU A 88 2.89 -0.10 2.81
CA GLU A 88 4.25 -0.58 3.05
C GLU A 88 5.03 0.39 3.93
N LEU A 89 4.93 1.69 3.66
CA LEU A 89 5.53 2.74 4.48
C LEU A 89 5.02 2.70 5.92
N ILE A 90 3.70 2.54 6.10
CA ILE A 90 3.11 2.45 7.44
C ILE A 90 3.59 1.19 8.17
N ALA A 91 3.60 0.05 7.50
CA ALA A 91 4.07 -1.20 8.09
C ALA A 91 5.56 -1.14 8.46
N LEU A 92 6.39 -0.59 7.56
CA LEU A 92 7.82 -0.42 7.78
C LEU A 92 8.13 0.57 8.90
N ALA A 93 7.36 1.67 9.01
CA ALA A 93 7.44 2.59 10.13
C ALA A 93 7.01 1.94 11.46
N GLY A 94 6.00 1.07 11.44
CA GLY A 94 5.62 0.27 12.61
C GLY A 94 6.77 -0.62 13.09
N LEU A 95 7.43 -1.31 12.17
CA LEU A 95 8.62 -2.12 12.47
C LEU A 95 9.77 -1.25 12.99
N ALA A 96 10.02 -0.12 12.35
CA ALA A 96 11.10 0.80 12.70
C ALA A 96 10.91 1.36 14.12
N LEU A 97 9.69 1.72 14.50
CA LEU A 97 9.34 2.11 15.87
C LEU A 97 9.54 0.98 16.88
N GLU A 98 9.05 -0.23 16.58
CA GLU A 98 9.18 -1.37 17.52
C GLU A 98 10.64 -1.78 17.74
N ARG A 99 11.49 -1.62 16.72
CA ARG A 99 12.91 -1.96 16.79
C ARG A 99 13.80 -0.78 17.15
N GLY A 100 13.25 0.43 17.29
CA GLY A 100 13.99 1.63 17.61
C GLY A 100 15.03 2.00 16.55
N VAL A 101 14.75 1.72 15.27
CA VAL A 101 15.63 2.05 14.15
C VAL A 101 15.04 3.20 13.30
N PRO A 102 15.86 4.04 12.66
CA PRO A 102 15.38 5.05 11.73
C PRO A 102 14.63 4.43 10.53
N LEU A 103 13.62 5.14 10.01
CA LEU A 103 12.85 4.66 8.87
C LEU A 103 13.73 4.49 7.62
N GLY A 104 14.67 5.40 7.39
CA GLY A 104 15.64 5.31 6.30
C GLY A 104 16.50 4.04 6.35
N GLU A 105 16.87 3.57 7.55
CA GLU A 105 17.62 2.32 7.72
C GLU A 105 16.75 1.10 7.40
N ALA A 106 15.52 1.07 7.91
CA ALA A 106 14.55 0.02 7.60
C ALA A 106 14.27 -0.04 6.09
N ALA A 107 14.16 1.11 5.42
CA ALA A 107 13.96 1.22 3.97
C ALA A 107 15.20 0.81 3.15
N ALA A 108 16.40 1.02 3.68
CA ALA A 108 17.63 0.50 3.07
C ALA A 108 17.68 -1.03 3.17
N LEU A 109 17.29 -1.58 4.32
CA LEU A 109 17.21 -3.03 4.51
C LEU A 109 16.15 -3.66 3.60
N TYR A 110 14.99 -3.01 3.43
CA TYR A 110 13.94 -3.42 2.48
C TYR A 110 14.46 -3.72 1.09
N LYS A 111 15.30 -2.82 0.55
CA LYS A 111 15.90 -3.04 -0.78
C LYS A 111 16.89 -4.21 -0.77
N LYS A 112 17.67 -4.37 0.31
CA LYS A 112 18.67 -5.44 0.43
C LYS A 112 18.05 -6.82 0.59
N THR A 113 16.94 -6.93 1.32
CA THR A 113 16.25 -8.21 1.60
C THR A 113 15.20 -8.57 0.55
N GLY A 114 15.02 -7.74 -0.48
CA GLY A 114 14.10 -8.00 -1.58
C GLY A 114 12.62 -7.77 -1.26
N GLY A 115 12.29 -6.93 -0.28
CA GLY A 115 10.91 -6.58 0.05
C GLY A 115 10.55 -6.66 1.53
N LEU A 116 9.28 -6.42 1.84
CA LEU A 116 8.78 -6.27 3.21
C LEU A 116 8.95 -7.58 3.99
N GLU A 117 8.63 -8.71 3.37
CA GLU A 117 8.77 -10.03 3.98
C GLU A 117 10.20 -10.30 4.44
N GLY A 118 11.19 -9.91 3.62
CA GLY A 118 12.60 -10.06 3.96
C GLY A 118 13.00 -9.24 5.19
N VAL A 119 12.55 -7.99 5.30
CA VAL A 119 12.85 -7.12 6.46
C VAL A 119 12.23 -7.66 7.73
N PHE A 120 10.95 -8.01 7.66
CA PHE A 120 10.21 -8.53 8.82
C PHE A 120 10.80 -9.86 9.29
N ARG A 121 11.28 -10.70 8.37
CA ARG A 121 12.00 -11.93 8.70
C ARG A 121 13.34 -11.65 9.41
N VAL A 122 14.12 -10.67 8.95
CA VAL A 122 15.39 -10.28 9.60
C VAL A 122 15.15 -9.84 11.05
N TYR A 123 14.09 -9.08 11.30
CA TYR A 123 13.75 -8.64 12.65
C TYR A 123 12.88 -9.64 13.43
N GLY A 124 12.51 -10.79 12.86
CA GLY A 124 11.66 -11.78 13.54
C GLY A 124 10.28 -11.24 13.94
N LEU A 125 9.67 -10.42 13.08
CA LEU A 125 8.36 -9.80 13.31
C LEU A 125 7.28 -10.42 12.40
N ASP A 126 6.04 -10.48 12.90
CA ASP A 126 4.90 -11.03 12.15
C ASP A 126 4.38 -10.04 11.12
N LEU A 127 4.85 -10.16 9.87
CA LEU A 127 4.40 -9.31 8.76
C LEU A 127 2.87 -9.24 8.65
N PRO A 128 2.11 -10.35 8.63
CA PRO A 128 0.65 -10.32 8.63
C PRO A 128 0.01 -9.40 9.68
N TYR A 129 0.48 -9.40 10.93
CA TYR A 129 -0.01 -8.50 11.97
C TYR A 129 0.21 -7.03 11.62
N TYR A 130 1.44 -6.65 11.24
CA TYR A 130 1.78 -5.27 10.89
C TYR A 130 1.10 -4.80 9.61
N TRP A 131 0.94 -5.69 8.63
CA TRP A 131 0.24 -5.38 7.39
C TRP A 131 -1.23 -5.04 7.64
N ARG A 132 -1.92 -5.83 8.48
CA ARG A 132 -3.31 -5.54 8.88
C ARG A 132 -3.43 -4.22 9.62
N ARG A 133 -2.53 -3.96 10.58
CA ARG A 133 -2.48 -2.71 11.32
C ARG A 133 -2.25 -1.52 10.39
N ALA A 134 -1.31 -1.64 9.46
CA ALA A 134 -1.04 -0.62 8.44
C ALA A 134 -2.25 -0.34 7.55
N GLY A 135 -3.02 -1.38 7.18
CA GLY A 135 -4.26 -1.23 6.42
C GLY A 135 -5.34 -0.44 7.17
N VAL A 136 -5.47 -0.62 8.49
CA VAL A 136 -6.39 0.17 9.32
C VAL A 136 -6.00 1.66 9.32
N ILE A 137 -4.71 1.94 9.54
CA ILE A 137 -4.18 3.31 9.54
C ILE A 137 -4.37 3.94 8.16
N LYS A 138 -3.98 3.23 7.07
CA LYS A 138 -4.16 3.71 5.69
C LYS A 138 -5.60 4.12 5.42
N ARG A 139 -6.59 3.28 5.78
CA ARG A 139 -8.00 3.61 5.56
C ARG A 139 -8.44 4.89 6.30
N ARG A 140 -7.95 5.10 7.53
CA ARG A 140 -8.22 6.34 8.27
C ARG A 140 -7.60 7.55 7.59
N LEU A 141 -6.38 7.42 7.08
CA LEU A 141 -5.70 8.48 6.35
C LEU A 141 -6.36 8.78 5.01
N ASP A 142 -6.77 7.76 4.25
CA ASP A 142 -7.48 7.93 2.98
C ASP A 142 -8.83 8.63 3.21
N ALA A 143 -9.55 8.28 4.29
CA ALA A 143 -10.79 8.95 4.67
C ALA A 143 -10.56 10.42 5.07
N ALA A 144 -9.48 10.70 5.81
CA ALA A 144 -9.09 12.07 6.16
C ALA A 144 -8.66 12.87 4.91
N GLU A 145 -7.94 12.25 3.98
CA GLU A 145 -7.54 12.87 2.71
C GLU A 145 -8.75 13.23 1.85
N ALA A 146 -9.76 12.36 1.78
CA ALA A 146 -11.00 12.61 1.06
C ALA A 146 -11.87 13.72 1.68
N ALA A 147 -11.72 13.97 2.99
CA ALA A 147 -12.42 15.05 3.68
C ALA A 147 -11.73 16.42 3.52
N LEU A 148 -10.50 16.47 3.00
CA LEU A 148 -9.82 17.72 2.72
C LEU A 148 -10.46 18.42 1.51
N PRO A 149 -10.58 19.76 1.53
CA PRO A 149 -11.07 20.49 0.38
C PRO A 149 -10.19 20.19 -0.86
N PRO A 150 -10.79 20.20 -2.07
CA PRO A 150 -9.99 20.17 -3.28
C PRO A 150 -9.00 21.33 -3.22
N GLU A 151 -7.72 21.04 -3.48
CA GLU A 151 -6.72 22.10 -3.59
C GLU A 151 -7.15 22.93 -4.79
N GLU A 152 -7.61 24.16 -4.55
CA GLU A 152 -7.72 25.13 -5.61
C GLU A 152 -6.32 25.24 -6.21
N VAL A 153 -6.17 24.73 -7.43
CA VAL A 153 -4.99 24.96 -8.22
C VAL A 153 -4.99 26.47 -8.42
N SER A 154 -4.22 27.16 -7.59
CA SER A 154 -3.93 28.58 -7.76
C SER A 154 -3.19 28.66 -9.09
N SER A 155 -3.96 28.78 -10.17
CA SER A 155 -3.50 29.26 -11.45
C SER A 155 -2.97 30.66 -11.19
N SER A 156 -1.70 30.73 -10.82
CA SER A 156 -0.90 31.91 -11.04
C SER A 156 -0.88 32.12 -12.55
N SER A 157 -1.91 32.78 -13.05
CA SER A 157 -1.86 33.48 -14.31
C SER A 157 -0.73 34.50 -14.16
N ASP A 158 0.45 34.15 -14.66
CA ASP A 158 1.43 35.13 -15.10
C ASP A 158 0.82 35.87 -16.31
N THR A 159 -0.15 36.75 -16.01
CA THR A 159 -0.49 37.86 -16.89
C THR A 159 0.67 38.83 -16.76
N ALA A 160 1.68 38.64 -17.61
CA ALA A 160 2.67 39.67 -17.88
C ALA A 160 1.91 40.95 -18.29
N PRO A 161 2.08 42.08 -17.58
CA PRO A 161 1.48 43.33 -18.02
C PRO A 161 2.24 43.82 -19.26
N GLY A 162 1.52 43.89 -20.38
CA GLY A 162 1.96 44.64 -21.55
C GLY A 162 2.22 46.09 -21.14
N GLY A 163 3.47 46.53 -21.31
CA GLY A 163 3.87 47.92 -21.22
C GLY A 163 4.29 48.41 -22.61
N GLU A 164 3.34 48.98 -23.34
CA GLU A 164 3.60 49.76 -24.55
C GLU A 164 4.02 51.19 -24.16
N THR A 165 5.24 51.59 -24.59
CA THR A 165 5.70 52.91 -25.12
C THR A 165 5.49 54.23 -24.33
N PRO A 166 6.07 55.38 -24.77
CA PRO A 166 7.44 55.77 -25.15
C PRO A 166 7.92 57.01 -24.30
N PRO A 167 9.06 57.71 -24.57
CA PRO A 167 9.25 58.61 -25.72
C PRO A 167 10.49 58.32 -26.59
#